data_AF-A0A8J7P3F1-F1
#
_entry.id   AF-A0A8J7P3F1-F1
#
_cell.length_a   1.000
_cell.length_b   1.000
_cell.length_c   1.000
_cell.angle_alpha   90.00
_cell.angle_beta   90.00
_cell.angle_gamma   90.00
#
_symmetry.space_group_name_H-M   'P 1'
#
loop_
_entity.id
_entity.type
_entity.pdbx_description
1 polymer ?
#
loop_
_entity_poly.entity_id
_entity_poly.type
_entity_poly.pdbx_seq_one_letter_code
_entity_poly.pdbx_strand_id
1 'polypeptide(L)'
;MEQPVYINIIRDPINRFLSNYFFRRFGDWRGEQNHMIRTPGMKDEERYLDINVCILENYPECSNPRLFYIIPYFCGQHPKCREPGVWALERAKQNAVENFLLVGILEELEDVLLILERLLPHFFSDVLNIYKSPGYRKLGNMTGTVRKQTPSLEALQVLYHRMKYEYDFYNFIRDQFHLLKRKIGLKSQFSLTHTPNFLLSSQLKTHQPMEEHEEEMEEDAHSWLVQP
;
A
#
# COMPACT_ATOMS: atom_id res chain seq x y z
N MET A 1 4.69 12.41 -35.94
CA MET A 1 3.64 11.65 -35.22
C MET A 1 3.45 12.30 -33.88
N GLU A 2 2.23 12.70 -33.53
CA GLU A 2 1.95 13.23 -32.20
C GLU A 2 2.02 12.11 -31.17
N GLN A 3 2.71 12.37 -30.05
CA GLN A 3 2.78 11.42 -28.94
C GLN A 3 1.58 11.62 -28.01
N PRO A 4 0.97 10.54 -27.51
CA PRO A 4 -0.14 10.65 -26.57
C PRO A 4 0.35 11.16 -25.20
N VAL A 5 -0.54 11.78 -24.45
CA VAL A 5 -0.28 12.20 -23.07
C VAL A 5 -0.45 11.01 -22.13
N TYR A 6 0.62 10.63 -21.43
CA TYR A 6 0.56 9.59 -20.40
C TYR A 6 0.31 10.18 -19.01
N ILE A 7 -0.65 9.60 -18.30
CA ILE A 7 -0.89 9.84 -16.87
C ILE A 7 -0.97 8.49 -16.16
N ASN A 8 -0.64 8.45 -14.88
CA ASN A 8 -0.83 7.26 -14.07
C ASN A 8 -1.02 7.60 -12.59
N ILE A 9 -1.51 6.62 -11.80
CA ILE A 9 -1.66 6.74 -10.36
C ILE A 9 -1.15 5.45 -9.74
N ILE A 10 -0.16 5.56 -8.87
CA ILE A 10 0.38 4.42 -8.12
C ILE A 10 -0.11 4.44 -6.67
N ARG A 11 0.08 3.35 -5.95
CA ARG A 11 -0.36 3.16 -4.57
C ARG A 11 0.78 2.54 -3.77
N ASP A 12 0.78 2.71 -2.45
CA ASP A 12 1.72 2.01 -1.57
C ASP A 12 1.86 0.51 -1.98
N PRO A 13 3.10 0.02 -2.18
CA PRO A 13 3.34 -1.32 -2.70
C PRO A 13 2.67 -2.44 -1.88
N ILE A 14 2.76 -2.42 -0.55
CA ILE A 14 2.14 -3.46 0.27
C ILE A 14 0.62 -3.36 0.22
N ASN A 15 0.05 -2.17 0.37
CA ASN A 15 -1.39 -1.95 0.32
C ASN A 15 -1.99 -2.36 -1.03
N ARG A 16 -1.29 -2.09 -2.14
CA ARG A 16 -1.69 -2.54 -3.47
C ARG A 16 -1.61 -4.06 -3.58
N PHE A 17 -0.54 -4.68 -3.10
CA PHE A 17 -0.40 -6.13 -3.07
C PHE A 17 -1.54 -6.80 -2.29
N LEU A 18 -1.79 -6.36 -1.06
CA LEU A 18 -2.86 -6.90 -0.22
C LEU A 18 -4.24 -6.73 -0.87
N SER A 19 -4.51 -5.54 -1.43
CA SER A 19 -5.76 -5.30 -2.15
C SER A 19 -5.95 -6.30 -3.29
N ASN A 20 -4.91 -6.57 -4.07
CA ASN A 20 -4.98 -7.54 -5.17
C ASN A 20 -5.09 -8.99 -4.67
N TYR A 21 -4.34 -9.36 -3.63
CA TYR A 21 -4.36 -10.69 -3.03
C TYR A 21 -5.78 -11.10 -2.62
N PHE A 22 -6.46 -10.23 -1.87
CA PHE A 22 -7.82 -10.47 -1.41
C PHE A 22 -8.86 -10.28 -2.52
N PHE A 23 -8.63 -9.37 -3.47
CA PHE A 23 -9.54 -9.18 -4.60
C PHE A 23 -9.63 -10.42 -5.48
N ARG A 24 -8.51 -11.09 -5.74
CA ARG A 24 -8.51 -12.34 -6.52
C ARG A 24 -9.29 -13.48 -5.84
N ARG A 25 -9.38 -13.46 -4.50
CA ARG A 25 -10.02 -14.51 -3.67
C ARG A 25 -11.49 -14.23 -3.37
N PHE A 26 -11.80 -12.98 -3.05
CA PHE A 26 -13.10 -12.58 -2.51
C PHE A 26 -13.77 -11.46 -3.31
N GLY A 27 -13.05 -10.80 -4.22
CA GLY A 27 -13.58 -9.73 -5.03
C GLY A 27 -13.84 -8.43 -4.28
N ASP A 28 -14.73 -7.63 -4.85
CA ASP A 28 -15.25 -6.38 -4.31
C ASP A 28 -16.72 -6.56 -3.92
N TRP A 29 -17.32 -5.54 -3.31
CA TRP A 29 -18.74 -5.59 -2.92
C TRP A 29 -19.70 -5.85 -4.09
N ARG A 30 -19.33 -5.45 -5.32
CA ARG A 30 -20.09 -5.80 -6.55
C ARG A 30 -20.02 -7.30 -6.84
N GLY A 31 -18.85 -7.90 -6.68
CA GLY A 31 -18.64 -9.33 -6.86
C GLY A 31 -19.36 -10.17 -5.82
N GLU A 32 -19.32 -9.76 -4.54
CA GLU A 32 -19.98 -10.47 -3.44
C GLU A 32 -21.50 -10.49 -3.64
N GLN A 33 -22.11 -9.36 -4.01
CA GLN A 33 -23.55 -9.27 -4.28
C GLN A 33 -24.01 -10.17 -5.43
N ASN A 34 -23.15 -10.37 -6.43
CA ASN A 34 -23.46 -11.15 -7.62
C ASN A 34 -22.89 -12.58 -7.57
N HIS A 35 -22.36 -13.02 -6.41
CA HIS A 35 -21.67 -14.30 -6.22
C HIS A 35 -20.61 -14.62 -7.30
N MET A 36 -19.93 -13.59 -7.82
CA MET A 36 -18.96 -13.75 -8.91
C MET A 36 -17.62 -14.27 -8.38
N ILE A 37 -17.20 -15.45 -8.85
CA ILE A 37 -15.85 -15.97 -8.62
C ILE A 37 -14.86 -15.14 -9.46
N ARG A 38 -13.92 -14.47 -8.79
CA ARG A 38 -12.94 -13.60 -9.47
C ARG A 38 -11.79 -14.35 -10.12
N THR A 39 -11.38 -15.47 -9.55
CA THR A 39 -10.35 -16.34 -10.13
C THR A 39 -10.97 -17.70 -10.44
N PRO A 40 -11.46 -17.92 -11.67
CA PRO A 40 -11.99 -19.21 -12.08
C PRO A 40 -10.95 -20.32 -11.85
N GLY A 41 -11.38 -21.43 -11.25
CA GLY A 41 -10.51 -22.59 -10.99
C GLY A 41 -9.61 -22.49 -9.74
N MET A 42 -9.69 -21.41 -8.95
CA MET A 42 -9.00 -21.33 -7.66
C MET A 42 -9.60 -22.34 -6.67
N LYS A 43 -8.76 -23.19 -6.07
CA LYS A 43 -9.19 -24.15 -5.04
C LYS A 43 -9.51 -23.43 -3.73
N ASP A 44 -10.35 -24.03 -2.90
CA ASP A 44 -10.68 -23.47 -1.58
C ASP A 44 -9.42 -23.32 -0.70
N GLU A 45 -8.50 -24.26 -0.74
CA GLU A 45 -7.19 -24.16 -0.05
C GLU A 45 -6.41 -22.90 -0.45
N GLU A 46 -6.40 -22.56 -1.75
CA GLU A 46 -5.73 -21.34 -2.25
C GLU A 46 -6.54 -20.09 -1.88
N ARG A 47 -7.87 -20.17 -1.95
CA ARG A 47 -8.79 -19.07 -1.67
C ARG A 47 -8.72 -18.62 -0.21
N TYR A 48 -8.62 -19.57 0.70
CA TYR A 48 -8.59 -19.35 2.14
C TYR A 48 -7.18 -19.44 2.75
N LEU A 49 -6.13 -19.53 1.92
CA LEU A 49 -4.75 -19.48 2.36
C LEU A 49 -4.50 -18.23 3.23
N ASP A 50 -4.03 -18.45 4.46
CA ASP A 50 -3.62 -17.39 5.36
C ASP A 50 -2.50 -16.57 4.70
N ILE A 51 -2.69 -15.25 4.66
CA ILE A 51 -1.73 -14.33 4.07
C ILE A 51 -0.36 -14.40 4.75
N ASN A 52 -0.31 -14.68 6.05
CA ASN A 52 0.93 -14.83 6.79
C ASN A 52 1.70 -16.05 6.30
N VAL A 53 1.02 -17.20 6.17
CA VAL A 53 1.60 -18.42 5.62
C VAL A 53 2.10 -18.17 4.20
N CYS A 54 1.30 -17.52 3.35
CA CYS A 54 1.71 -17.19 1.99
C CYS A 54 3.02 -16.40 1.95
N ILE A 55 3.16 -15.39 2.81
CA ILE A 55 4.35 -14.53 2.87
C ILE A 55 5.55 -15.28 3.48
N LEU A 56 5.39 -15.83 4.68
CA LEU A 56 6.49 -16.40 5.46
C LEU A 56 7.04 -17.67 4.79
N GLU A 57 6.17 -18.54 4.26
CA GLU A 57 6.55 -19.76 3.54
C GLU A 57 6.92 -19.51 2.06
N ASN A 58 7.01 -18.22 1.66
CA ASN A 58 7.51 -17.83 0.34
C ASN A 58 6.72 -18.42 -0.84
N TYR A 59 5.38 -18.46 -0.74
CA TYR A 59 4.54 -18.88 -1.84
C TYR A 59 4.77 -18.01 -3.09
N PRO A 60 4.66 -18.56 -4.32
CA PRO A 60 5.01 -17.84 -5.55
C PRO A 60 4.29 -16.49 -5.74
N GLU A 61 3.04 -16.36 -5.29
CA GLU A 61 2.29 -15.09 -5.43
C GLU A 61 2.67 -14.03 -4.39
N CYS A 62 3.29 -14.44 -3.28
CA CYS A 62 3.74 -13.59 -2.17
C CYS A 62 5.27 -13.38 -2.18
N SER A 63 5.93 -13.69 -3.30
CA SER A 63 7.38 -13.63 -3.47
C SER A 63 7.79 -13.04 -4.82
N ASN A 64 9.07 -12.70 -4.96
CA ASN A 64 9.60 -12.21 -6.24
C ASN A 64 9.71 -13.36 -7.25
N PRO A 65 9.42 -13.11 -8.54
CA PRO A 65 9.19 -11.80 -9.15
C PRO A 65 7.71 -11.32 -9.15
N ARG A 66 6.77 -12.05 -8.54
CA ARG A 66 5.33 -11.69 -8.60
C ARG A 66 4.98 -10.43 -7.80
N LEU A 67 5.79 -10.08 -6.81
CA LEU A 67 5.68 -8.81 -6.07
C LEU A 67 6.20 -7.59 -6.87
N PHE A 68 6.86 -7.82 -8.00
CA PHE A 68 7.43 -6.77 -8.85
C PHE A 68 6.48 -6.45 -10.01
N TYR A 69 5.74 -5.35 -9.90
CA TYR A 69 4.64 -5.01 -10.80
C TYR A 69 4.45 -3.51 -11.07
N ILE A 70 4.94 -2.57 -10.24
CA ILE A 70 4.82 -1.13 -10.58
C ILE A 70 5.96 -0.79 -11.52
N ILE A 71 7.19 -1.12 -11.13
CA ILE A 71 8.38 -0.84 -11.95
C ILE A 71 8.31 -1.43 -13.36
N PRO A 72 7.92 -2.70 -13.60
CA PRO A 72 7.78 -3.22 -14.96
C PRO A 72 6.85 -2.38 -15.84
N TYR A 73 5.76 -1.84 -15.27
CA TYR A 73 4.81 -1.02 -16.01
C TYR A 73 5.46 0.27 -16.52
N PHE A 74 6.25 0.94 -15.69
CA PHE A 74 6.95 2.18 -16.06
C PHE A 74 8.24 1.94 -16.83
N CYS A 75 8.95 0.85 -16.56
CA CYS A 75 10.19 0.48 -17.24
C CYS A 75 9.95 0.17 -18.74
N GLY A 76 8.80 -0.42 -19.07
CA GLY A 76 8.37 -0.70 -20.43
C GLY A 76 8.65 -2.13 -20.88
N GLN A 77 8.78 -2.34 -22.18
CA GLN A 77 8.78 -3.68 -22.79
C GLN A 77 10.17 -4.32 -22.91
N HIS A 78 11.21 -3.67 -22.40
CA HIS A 78 12.56 -4.22 -22.44
C HIS A 78 12.64 -5.51 -21.58
N PRO A 79 13.30 -6.60 -22.02
CA PRO A 79 13.34 -7.86 -21.27
C PRO A 79 13.80 -7.72 -19.81
N LYS A 80 14.79 -6.86 -19.57
CA LYS A 80 15.30 -6.54 -18.21
C LYS A 80 14.25 -5.89 -17.28
N CYS A 81 13.14 -5.37 -17.81
CA CYS A 81 12.05 -4.82 -16.99
C CYS A 81 11.25 -5.91 -16.25
N ARG A 82 11.43 -7.20 -16.61
CA ARG A 82 10.73 -8.33 -15.97
C ARG A 82 11.44 -8.83 -14.70
N GLU A 83 12.67 -8.39 -14.48
CA GLU A 83 13.50 -8.84 -13.36
C GLU A 83 13.69 -7.71 -12.35
N PRO A 84 13.47 -7.96 -11.05
CA PRO A 84 13.74 -6.97 -10.01
C PRO A 84 15.23 -6.62 -9.99
N GLY A 85 15.57 -5.36 -10.22
CA GLY A 85 16.95 -4.90 -10.21
C GLY A 85 17.11 -3.41 -10.43
N VAL A 86 18.31 -2.91 -10.12
CA VAL A 86 18.65 -1.49 -10.19
C VAL A 86 18.42 -0.92 -11.59
N TRP A 87 18.76 -1.69 -12.63
CA TRP A 87 18.56 -1.24 -14.01
C TRP A 87 17.08 -0.95 -14.33
N ALA A 88 16.18 -1.85 -13.93
CA ALA A 88 14.75 -1.69 -14.19
C ALA A 88 14.16 -0.53 -13.37
N LEU A 89 14.60 -0.36 -12.13
CA LEU A 89 14.24 0.76 -11.26
C LEU A 89 14.63 2.11 -11.90
N GLU A 90 15.89 2.27 -12.28
CA GLU A 90 16.38 3.53 -12.85
C GLU A 90 15.72 3.83 -14.20
N ARG A 91 15.52 2.80 -15.04
CA ARG A 91 14.79 2.97 -16.30
C ARG A 91 13.33 3.40 -16.07
N ALA A 92 12.66 2.82 -15.07
CA ALA A 92 11.30 3.22 -14.71
C ALA A 92 11.23 4.67 -14.21
N LYS A 93 12.16 5.10 -13.34
CA LYS A 93 12.26 6.50 -12.87
C LYS A 93 12.45 7.46 -14.03
N GLN A 94 13.37 7.14 -14.94
CA GLN A 94 13.62 7.94 -16.13
C GLN A 94 12.35 8.07 -16.98
N ASN A 95 11.70 6.94 -17.30
CA ASN A 95 10.49 6.96 -18.11
C ASN A 95 9.35 7.74 -17.45
N ALA A 96 9.21 7.65 -16.12
CA ALA A 96 8.20 8.39 -15.36
C ALA A 96 8.39 9.91 -15.44
N VAL A 97 9.63 10.39 -15.51
CA VAL A 97 9.94 11.83 -15.66
C VAL A 97 9.83 12.28 -17.10
N GLU A 98 10.34 11.48 -18.04
CA GLU A 98 10.46 11.89 -19.45
C GLU A 98 9.14 11.75 -20.22
N ASN A 99 8.31 10.76 -19.91
CA ASN A 99 7.19 10.37 -20.77
C ASN A 99 5.80 10.56 -20.13
N PHE A 100 5.70 10.80 -18.83
CA PHE A 100 4.42 11.00 -18.15
C PHE A 100 4.21 12.48 -17.80
N LEU A 101 3.02 12.99 -18.10
CA LEU A 101 2.60 14.32 -17.67
C LEU A 101 2.42 14.37 -16.14
N LEU A 102 1.83 13.31 -15.58
CA LEU A 102 1.62 13.18 -14.14
C LEU A 102 1.62 11.72 -13.72
N VAL A 103 2.37 11.42 -12.66
CA VAL A 103 2.21 10.18 -11.91
C VAL A 103 1.80 10.55 -10.49
N GLY A 104 0.53 10.27 -10.15
CA GLY A 104 -0.06 10.57 -8.86
C GLY A 104 0.06 9.43 -7.84
N ILE A 105 -0.30 9.73 -6.60
CA ILE A 105 -0.37 8.79 -5.48
C ILE A 105 -1.83 8.59 -5.08
N LEU A 106 -2.29 7.34 -5.00
CA LEU A 106 -3.69 7.01 -4.72
C LEU A 106 -4.11 7.48 -3.33
N GLU A 107 -3.20 7.43 -2.35
CA GLU A 107 -3.42 7.95 -1.00
C GLU A 107 -3.77 9.45 -0.98
N GLU A 108 -3.43 10.19 -2.04
CA GLU A 108 -3.69 11.63 -2.21
C GLU A 108 -4.55 11.91 -3.46
N LEU A 109 -5.50 11.03 -3.78
CA LEU A 109 -6.28 11.09 -5.03
C LEU A 109 -6.98 12.44 -5.28
N GLU A 110 -7.48 13.12 -4.24
CA GLU A 110 -8.09 14.46 -4.42
C GLU A 110 -7.09 15.49 -4.97
N ASP A 111 -5.85 15.47 -4.49
CA ASP A 111 -4.80 16.35 -5.00
C ASP A 111 -4.39 15.98 -6.43
N VAL A 112 -4.37 14.68 -6.75
CA VAL A 112 -4.12 14.19 -8.12
C VAL A 112 -5.20 14.72 -9.07
N LEU A 113 -6.48 14.62 -8.70
CA LEU A 113 -7.59 15.09 -9.50
C LEU A 113 -7.56 16.62 -9.70
N LEU A 114 -7.24 17.38 -8.64
CA LEU A 114 -7.08 18.83 -8.72
C LEU A 114 -5.94 19.25 -9.66
N ILE A 115 -4.83 18.51 -9.65
CA ILE A 115 -3.72 18.75 -10.57
C ILE A 115 -4.13 18.44 -12.01
N LEU A 116 -4.83 17.32 -12.24
CA LEU A 116 -5.32 16.95 -13.56
C LEU A 116 -6.32 17.97 -14.12
N GLU A 117 -7.20 18.51 -13.29
CA GLU A 117 -8.11 19.60 -13.68
C GLU A 117 -7.36 20.84 -14.18
N ARG A 118 -6.22 21.19 -13.56
CA ARG A 118 -5.39 22.31 -14.00
C ARG A 118 -4.56 22.02 -15.24
N LEU A 119 -4.00 20.81 -15.34
CA LEU A 119 -3.13 20.42 -16.46
C LEU A 119 -3.90 20.07 -17.73
N LEU A 120 -5.09 19.48 -17.59
CA LEU A 120 -5.91 18.95 -18.67
C LEU A 120 -7.40 19.36 -18.48
N PRO A 121 -7.72 20.66 -18.43
CA PRO A 121 -9.07 21.14 -18.11
C PRO A 121 -10.14 20.65 -19.08
N HIS A 122 -9.78 20.44 -20.36
CA HIS A 122 -10.71 19.90 -21.36
C HIS A 122 -11.26 18.51 -21.00
N PHE A 123 -10.51 17.71 -20.22
CA PHE A 123 -10.92 16.36 -19.79
C PHE A 123 -11.39 16.32 -18.34
N PHE A 124 -10.81 17.14 -17.47
CA PHE A 124 -10.97 17.02 -16.00
C PHE A 124 -11.69 18.21 -15.37
N SER A 125 -12.33 19.08 -16.16
CA SER A 125 -13.17 20.16 -15.61
C SER A 125 -14.20 19.59 -14.64
N ASP A 126 -14.31 20.21 -13.46
CA ASP A 126 -15.28 19.90 -12.41
C ASP A 126 -15.12 18.51 -11.76
N VAL A 127 -13.98 17.83 -11.99
CA VAL A 127 -13.78 16.44 -11.56
C VAL A 127 -13.89 16.26 -10.05
N LEU A 128 -13.51 17.24 -9.25
CA LEU A 128 -13.62 17.16 -7.78
C LEU A 128 -15.06 17.15 -7.30
N ASN A 129 -15.94 17.92 -7.93
CA ASN A 129 -17.36 17.94 -7.58
C ASN A 129 -18.02 16.62 -7.97
N ILE A 130 -17.67 16.06 -9.13
CA ILE A 130 -18.10 14.73 -9.55
C ILE A 130 -17.62 13.67 -8.56
N TYR A 131 -16.33 13.68 -8.20
CA TYR A 131 -15.72 12.72 -7.28
C TYR A 131 -16.38 12.75 -5.89
N LYS A 132 -16.71 13.95 -5.39
CA LYS A 132 -17.38 14.14 -4.09
C LYS A 132 -18.88 13.90 -4.13
N SER A 133 -19.48 13.75 -5.30
CA SER A 133 -20.92 13.50 -5.43
C SER A 133 -21.35 12.21 -4.72
N PRO A 134 -22.54 12.16 -4.10
CA PRO A 134 -23.02 10.96 -3.40
C PRO A 134 -23.08 9.72 -4.30
N GLY A 135 -23.47 9.89 -5.56
CA GLY A 135 -23.54 8.81 -6.55
C GLY A 135 -22.17 8.19 -6.83
N TYR A 136 -21.17 9.03 -7.08
CA TYR A 136 -19.81 8.55 -7.35
C TYR A 136 -19.15 7.95 -6.11
N ARG A 137 -19.33 8.57 -4.92
CA ARG A 137 -18.86 8.00 -3.65
C ARG A 137 -19.44 6.63 -3.37
N LYS A 138 -20.74 6.43 -3.62
CA LYS A 138 -21.38 5.11 -3.49
C LYS A 138 -20.74 4.09 -4.43
N LEU A 139 -20.53 4.46 -5.70
CA LEU A 139 -19.88 3.57 -6.68
C LEU A 139 -18.45 3.22 -6.26
N GLY A 140 -17.67 4.21 -5.80
CA GLY A 140 -16.31 4.02 -5.30
C GLY A 140 -16.27 3.04 -4.12
N ASN A 141 -17.15 3.20 -3.13
CA ASN A 141 -17.25 2.29 -1.99
C ASN A 141 -17.53 0.83 -2.40
N MET A 142 -18.28 0.62 -3.48
CA MET A 142 -18.59 -0.71 -4.01
C MET A 142 -17.38 -1.40 -4.68
N THR A 143 -16.31 -0.66 -4.98
CA THR A 143 -15.07 -1.21 -5.55
C THR A 143 -14.09 -1.74 -4.50
N GLY A 144 -14.37 -1.48 -3.21
CA GLY A 144 -13.51 -1.92 -2.12
C GLY A 144 -13.45 -3.45 -2.02
N THR A 145 -12.22 -3.98 -1.98
CA THR A 145 -11.97 -5.41 -1.73
C THR A 145 -12.55 -5.85 -0.39
N VAL A 146 -13.28 -6.96 -0.38
CA VAL A 146 -13.91 -7.51 0.84
C VAL A 146 -12.97 -8.46 1.58
N ARG A 147 -13.24 -8.73 2.85
CA ARG A 147 -12.53 -9.71 3.70
C ARG A 147 -11.00 -9.54 3.73
N LYS A 148 -10.52 -8.29 3.61
CA LYS A 148 -9.10 -7.97 3.75
C LYS A 148 -8.63 -8.26 5.17
N GLN A 149 -7.51 -8.95 5.29
CA GLN A 149 -6.83 -9.19 6.55
C GLN A 149 -5.48 -8.46 6.54
N THR A 150 -5.10 -7.92 7.70
CA THR A 150 -3.77 -7.33 7.87
C THR A 150 -2.80 -8.43 8.25
N PRO A 151 -1.67 -8.60 7.53
CA PRO A 151 -0.64 -9.56 7.93
C PRO A 151 0.00 -9.20 9.28
N SER A 152 0.70 -10.16 9.87
CA SER A 152 1.53 -9.98 11.05
C SER A 152 2.67 -8.99 10.77
N LEU A 153 3.22 -8.42 11.85
CA LEU A 153 4.35 -7.49 11.72
C LEU A 153 5.56 -8.13 11.04
N GLU A 154 5.84 -9.39 11.36
CA GLU A 154 6.92 -10.17 10.75
C GLU A 154 6.69 -10.34 9.24
N ALA A 155 5.48 -10.71 8.83
CA ALA A 155 5.13 -10.85 7.42
C ALA A 155 5.23 -9.50 6.67
N LEU A 156 4.81 -8.40 7.30
CA LEU A 156 4.96 -7.05 6.73
C LEU A 156 6.43 -6.66 6.54
N GLN A 157 7.31 -7.00 7.49
CA GLN A 157 8.75 -6.76 7.37
C GLN A 157 9.36 -7.56 6.21
N VAL A 158 9.01 -8.85 6.09
CA VAL A 158 9.44 -9.70 4.98
C VAL A 158 8.98 -9.12 3.63
N LEU A 159 7.71 -8.71 3.52
CA LEU A 159 7.20 -8.07 2.31
C LEU A 159 7.94 -6.77 1.99
N TYR A 160 8.15 -5.91 2.99
CA TYR A 160 8.86 -4.64 2.81
C TYR A 160 10.26 -4.86 2.23
N HIS A 161 11.02 -5.83 2.77
CA HIS A 161 12.33 -6.19 2.24
C HIS A 161 12.26 -6.75 0.81
N ARG A 162 11.30 -7.64 0.51
CA ARG A 162 11.11 -8.19 -0.84
C ARG A 162 10.72 -7.12 -1.86
N MET A 163 9.99 -6.09 -1.42
CA MET A 163 9.49 -4.99 -2.25
C MET A 163 10.37 -3.74 -2.21
N LYS A 164 11.63 -3.84 -1.77
CA LYS A 164 12.53 -2.67 -1.62
C LYS A 164 12.57 -1.76 -2.85
N TYR A 165 12.69 -2.34 -4.05
CA TYR A 165 12.75 -1.55 -5.29
C TYR A 165 11.41 -0.87 -5.58
N GLU A 166 10.29 -1.55 -5.34
CA GLU A 166 8.95 -0.96 -5.49
C GLU A 166 8.76 0.23 -4.56
N TYR A 167 9.26 0.14 -3.32
CA TYR A 167 9.27 1.26 -2.39
C TYR A 167 10.20 2.39 -2.84
N ASP A 168 11.39 2.09 -3.37
CA ASP A 168 12.29 3.12 -3.91
C ASP A 168 11.63 3.89 -5.06
N PHE A 169 10.93 3.18 -5.96
CA PHE A 169 10.17 3.81 -7.04
C PHE A 169 8.97 4.61 -6.52
N TYR A 170 8.18 4.03 -5.61
CA TYR A 170 7.03 4.70 -5.00
C TYR A 170 7.43 6.01 -4.30
N ASN A 171 8.48 5.97 -3.48
CA ASN A 171 8.98 7.14 -2.77
C ASN A 171 9.49 8.21 -3.76
N PHE A 172 10.21 7.80 -4.80
CA PHE A 172 10.64 8.72 -5.86
C PHE A 172 9.45 9.44 -6.50
N ILE A 173 8.42 8.70 -6.92
CA ILE A 173 7.21 9.28 -7.53
C ILE A 173 6.48 10.19 -6.54
N ARG A 174 6.32 9.77 -5.29
CA ARG A 174 5.71 10.58 -4.23
C ARG A 174 6.44 11.91 -4.08
N ASP A 175 7.76 11.89 -4.03
CA ASP A 175 8.57 13.09 -3.87
C ASP A 175 8.44 14.02 -5.10
N GLN A 176 8.41 13.46 -6.32
CA GLN A 176 8.13 14.23 -7.55
C GLN A 176 6.72 14.85 -7.53
N PHE A 177 5.71 14.09 -7.12
CA PHE A 177 4.33 14.54 -6.99
C PHE A 177 4.20 15.69 -5.97
N HIS A 178 4.85 15.56 -4.81
CA HIS A 178 4.87 16.60 -3.78
C HIS A 178 5.64 17.85 -4.22
N LEU A 179 6.74 17.68 -4.97
CA LEU A 179 7.44 18.81 -5.60
C LEU A 179 6.53 19.57 -6.56
N LEU A 180 5.77 18.85 -7.41
CA LEU A 180 4.80 19.46 -8.30
C LEU A 180 3.71 20.21 -7.54
N LYS A 181 3.10 19.59 -6.50
CA LYS A 181 2.10 20.24 -5.62
C LYS A 181 2.61 21.59 -5.09
N ARG A 182 3.85 21.63 -4.59
CA ARG A 182 4.48 22.87 -4.09
C ARG A 182 4.64 23.92 -5.19
N LYS A 183 5.11 23.53 -6.38
CA LYS A 183 5.33 24.45 -7.52
C LYS A 183 4.04 25.13 -7.98
N ILE A 184 2.91 24.44 -7.90
CA ILE A 184 1.60 24.99 -8.32
C ILE A 184 0.79 25.60 -7.16
N GLY A 185 1.42 25.76 -5.99
CA GLY A 185 0.80 26.39 -4.82
C GLY A 185 -0.29 25.57 -4.11
N LEU A 186 -0.33 24.24 -4.29
CA LEU A 186 -1.20 23.39 -3.48
C LEU A 186 -0.56 23.15 -2.11
N LYS A 187 -1.22 23.63 -1.05
CA LYS A 187 -0.80 23.39 0.33
C LYS A 187 -1.03 21.91 0.64
N SER A 188 0.05 21.19 0.93
CA SER A 188 -0.08 19.81 1.44
C SER A 188 -0.72 19.90 2.82
N GLN A 189 -1.94 19.41 2.96
CA GLN A 189 -2.45 19.02 4.27
C GLN A 189 -1.83 17.64 4.58
N PHE A 190 -0.57 17.57 5.06
CA PHE A 190 -0.18 16.59 6.10
C PHE A 190 1.30 16.58 6.53
N SER A 191 1.44 16.04 7.75
CA SER A 191 2.58 15.75 8.63
C SER A 191 3.86 15.20 7.98
N LEU A 192 4.99 15.73 8.43
CA LEU A 192 6.32 15.15 8.29
C LEU A 192 6.39 13.84 9.10
N THR A 193 6.06 12.70 8.49
CA THR A 193 6.65 11.35 8.69
C THR A 193 5.68 10.28 8.17
N HIS A 194 6.02 9.67 7.04
CA HIS A 194 5.43 8.40 6.58
C HIS A 194 6.54 7.37 6.43
N THR A 195 7.29 7.14 7.51
CA THR A 195 7.71 5.78 7.80
C THR A 195 6.41 5.00 8.07
N PRO A 196 6.15 3.87 7.40
CA PRO A 196 5.03 3.01 7.78
C PRO A 196 5.01 2.84 9.30
N ASN A 197 3.87 3.12 9.97
CA ASN A 197 3.79 3.12 11.43
C ASN A 197 4.30 1.81 12.07
N PHE A 198 4.29 0.70 11.32
CA PHE A 198 4.84 -0.58 11.74
C PHE A 198 6.37 -0.65 11.78
N LEU A 199 7.09 0.18 11.03
CA LEU A 199 8.56 0.28 11.12
C LEU A 199 8.99 1.09 12.35
N LEU A 200 8.17 2.05 12.79
CA LEU A 200 8.42 2.88 13.97
C LEU A 200 8.39 2.06 15.28
N SER A 201 7.52 1.05 15.37
CA SER A 201 7.42 0.20 16.57
C SER A 201 8.59 -0.77 16.75
N SER A 202 9.38 -1.03 15.71
CA SER A 202 10.57 -1.89 15.78
C SER A 202 11.78 -1.21 16.43
N GLN A 203 11.90 0.11 16.29
CA GLN A 203 13.02 0.90 16.82
C GLN A 203 12.90 1.19 18.32
N LEU A 204 11.67 1.23 18.87
CA LEU A 204 11.47 1.43 20.32
C LEU A 204 11.77 0.18 21.17
N LYS A 205 11.72 -1.03 20.59
CA LYS A 205 11.98 -2.26 21.34
C LYS A 205 13.46 -2.56 21.59
N THR A 206 14.38 -1.86 20.93
CA THR A 206 15.83 -2.09 21.03
C THR A 206 16.54 -1.23 22.09
N HIS A 207 15.81 -0.38 22.82
CA HIS A 207 16.38 0.52 23.84
C HIS A 207 15.66 0.45 25.20
N GLN A 208 15.53 -0.75 25.78
CA GLN A 208 15.35 -0.88 27.23
C GLN A 208 16.43 -1.83 27.78
N PRO A 209 17.33 -1.37 28.67
CA PRO A 209 18.24 -2.25 29.39
C PRO A 209 17.44 -3.12 30.36
N MET A 210 17.84 -4.39 30.51
CA MET A 210 17.37 -5.28 31.57
C MET A 210 17.73 -4.68 32.93
N GLU A 211 16.73 -4.38 33.76
CA GLU A 211 16.89 -4.25 35.20
C GLU A 211 16.41 -5.54 35.86
N GLU A 212 17.36 -6.24 36.51
CA GLU A 212 17.11 -7.32 37.46
C GLU A 212 16.39 -6.75 38.69
N HIS A 213 15.37 -7.45 39.20
CA HIS A 213 14.81 -7.12 40.50
C HIS A 213 14.61 -8.38 41.34
N GLU A 214 15.28 -8.36 42.49
CA GLU A 214 15.36 -9.34 43.56
C GLU A 214 14.01 -9.55 44.28
N GLU A 215 13.79 -10.77 44.76
CA GLU A 215 12.66 -11.18 45.60
C GLU A 215 12.88 -10.78 47.07
N GLU A 216 11.91 -10.15 47.72
CA GLU A 216 11.81 -10.13 49.19
C GLU A 216 10.37 -10.41 49.65
N MET A 217 10.26 -11.36 50.59
CA MET A 217 9.06 -11.76 51.33
C MET A 217 8.80 -10.82 52.51
N GLU A 218 7.54 -10.57 52.86
CA GLU A 218 7.17 -10.17 54.23
C GLU A 218 5.79 -10.71 54.64
N GLU A 219 5.78 -11.42 55.77
CA GLU A 219 4.63 -11.90 56.53
C GLU A 219 4.03 -10.75 57.36
N ASP A 220 2.72 -10.77 57.61
CA ASP A 220 2.21 -10.27 58.89
C ASP A 220 0.82 -10.82 59.25
N ALA A 221 0.66 -11.16 60.53
CA ALA A 221 -0.47 -11.88 61.10
C ALA A 221 -1.19 -11.11 62.22
N HIS A 222 -2.49 -11.39 62.34
CA HIS A 222 -3.39 -11.28 63.51
C HIS A 222 -4.10 -9.95 63.86
N SER A 223 -5.44 -9.98 63.83
CA SER A 223 -6.25 -9.98 65.07
C SER A 223 -7.69 -10.50 64.83
N TRP A 224 -8.20 -11.21 65.84
CA TRP A 224 -9.40 -12.06 65.91
C TRP A 224 -10.69 -11.32 66.29
N LEU A 225 -11.88 -11.92 66.03
CA LEU A 225 -12.88 -12.32 67.05
C LEU A 225 -14.11 -13.06 66.45
N VAL A 226 -14.66 -13.98 67.24
CA VAL A 226 -15.55 -15.12 66.92
C VAL A 226 -16.90 -15.00 67.64
N GLN A 227 -18.01 -15.22 66.90
CA GLN A 227 -19.33 -15.88 67.22
C GLN A 227 -20.10 -15.47 68.51
N PRO A 228 -21.32 -16.00 68.83
CA PRO A 228 -21.95 -17.32 68.57
C PRO A 228 -22.71 -17.46 67.24
#